data_AF-A0A7V1ENW3-F1
#
_entry.id   AF-A0A7V1ENW3-F1
#
_cell.length_a   1.000
_cell.length_b   1.000
_cell.length_c   1.000
_cell.angle_alpha   90.00
_cell.angle_beta   90.00
_cell.angle_gamma   90.00
#
_symmetry.space_group_name_H-M   'P 1'
#
loop_
_entity.id
_entity.type
_entity.pdbx_description
1 polymer ?
#
loop_
_entity_poly.entity_id
_entity_poly.type
_entity_poly.pdbx_seq_one_letter_code
_entity_poly.pdbx_strand_id
1 'polypeptide(L)'
;MSDLCGITVSPREDELVLNGWEKQFSCNEPRLSEATELFESMGRDVIVENVIIENLPNGDSCKECFISCSGEVKTIWTRTKNTNKVT
;
A
#
# COMPACT_ATOMS: atom_id res chain seq x y z
N MET A 1 16.99 12.51 11.95
CA MET A 1 15.81 12.79 12.80
C MET A 1 14.62 12.27 12.02
N SER A 2 14.01 11.14 12.32
CA SER A 2 14.04 10.33 13.53
C SER A 2 13.72 8.90 13.13
N ASP A 3 14.52 7.95 13.60
CA ASP A 3 14.15 6.54 13.69
C ASP A 3 12.86 6.44 14.50
N LEU A 4 11.76 6.07 13.83
CA LEU A 4 10.51 5.74 14.47
C LEU A 4 9.98 4.46 13.82
N CYS A 5 10.08 3.39 14.59
CA CYS A 5 9.68 2.01 14.28
C CYS A 5 10.59 1.31 13.26
N GLY A 6 11.07 0.10 13.60
CA GLY A 6 11.86 -0.79 12.75
C GLY A 6 11.11 -1.31 11.52
N ILE A 7 10.50 -0.41 10.76
CA ILE A 7 9.90 -0.66 9.46
C ILE A 7 11.05 -0.54 8.48
N THR A 8 11.61 -1.67 8.05
CA THR A 8 12.44 -1.70 6.86
C THR A 8 11.55 -1.34 5.67
N VAL A 9 11.54 -0.06 5.31
CA VAL A 9 10.88 0.42 4.09
C VAL A 9 11.63 -0.21 2.92
N SER A 10 10.93 -0.93 2.05
CA SER A 10 11.60 -1.55 0.90
C SER A 10 11.98 -0.46 -0.12
N PRO A 11 13.02 -0.66 -0.98
CA PRO A 11 13.38 0.33 -2.00
C PRO A 11 12.21 0.75 -2.91
N ARG A 12 11.26 -0.16 -3.15
CA ARG A 12 10.04 0.14 -3.91
C ARG A 12 9.09 1.05 -3.14
N GLU A 13 8.96 0.85 -1.84
CA GLU A 13 8.14 1.73 -1.00
C GLU A 13 8.74 3.13 -0.91
N ASP A 14 10.07 3.22 -0.78
CA ASP A 14 10.79 4.50 -0.82
C ASP A 14 10.55 5.23 -2.15
N GLU A 15 10.64 4.53 -3.28
CA GLU A 15 10.36 5.09 -4.59
C GLU A 15 8.92 5.62 -4.70
N LEU A 16 7.94 4.85 -4.22
CA LEU A 16 6.53 5.26 -4.25
C LEU A 16 6.31 6.53 -3.41
N VAL A 17 6.84 6.56 -2.18
CA VAL A 17 6.76 7.74 -1.31
C VAL A 17 7.43 8.95 -1.95
N LEU A 18 8.62 8.79 -2.56
CA LEU A 18 9.32 9.87 -3.26
C LEU A 18 8.54 10.41 -4.46
N ASN A 19 7.72 9.58 -5.11
CA ASN A 19 6.83 9.97 -6.21
C ASN A 19 5.47 10.52 -5.74
N GLY A 20 5.31 10.76 -4.44
CA GLY A 20 4.11 11.33 -3.84
C GLY A 20 2.98 10.33 -3.61
N TRP A 21 3.26 9.03 -3.62
CA TRP A 21 2.27 8.02 -3.27
C TRP A 21 2.19 7.83 -1.76
N GLU A 22 0.96 7.74 -1.26
CA GLU A 22 0.62 7.50 0.13
C GLU A 22 0.16 6.06 0.30
N LYS A 23 0.91 5.27 1.09
CA LYS A 23 0.54 3.90 1.47
C LYS A 23 -0.74 3.93 2.29
N GLN A 24 -1.74 3.13 1.91
CA GLN A 24 -3.01 3.02 2.66
C GLN A 24 -2.97 1.78 3.56
N PHE A 25 -3.46 0.64 3.06
CA PHE A 25 -3.48 -0.62 3.78
C PHE A 25 -3.38 -1.79 2.79
N SER A 26 -3.02 -2.95 3.32
CA SER A 26 -2.96 -4.20 2.56
C SER A 26 -4.18 -5.05 2.86
N CYS A 27 -4.82 -5.59 1.83
CA CYS A 27 -5.99 -6.47 1.95
C CYS A 27 -6.12 -7.38 0.71
N ASN A 28 -7.00 -8.37 0.82
CA ASN A 28 -7.41 -9.26 -0.26
C ASN A 28 -8.84 -8.90 -0.71
N GLU A 29 -9.32 -9.61 -1.73
CA GLU A 29 -10.69 -9.46 -2.21
C GLU A 29 -11.74 -9.95 -1.19
N PRO A 30 -12.96 -9.37 -1.19
CA PRO A 30 -13.46 -8.31 -2.08
C PRO A 30 -13.08 -6.88 -1.64
N ARG A 31 -12.48 -6.74 -0.45
CA ARG A 31 -12.17 -5.44 0.16
C ARG A 31 -11.19 -4.63 -0.69
N LEU A 32 -10.29 -5.29 -1.41
CA LEU A 32 -9.33 -4.66 -2.30
C LEU A 32 -10.04 -3.88 -3.42
N SER A 33 -10.97 -4.54 -4.13
CA SER A 33 -11.75 -3.90 -5.19
C SER A 33 -12.62 -2.76 -4.64
N GLU A 34 -13.35 -3.00 -3.55
CA GLU A 34 -14.20 -1.99 -2.92
C GLU A 34 -13.44 -0.71 -2.52
N ALA A 35 -12.26 -0.86 -1.92
CA ALA A 35 -11.45 0.27 -1.50
C ALA A 35 -10.82 1.01 -2.69
N THR A 36 -10.42 0.29 -3.74
CA THR A 36 -9.88 0.88 -4.97
C THR A 36 -10.92 1.77 -5.63
N GLU A 37 -12.14 1.25 -5.85
CA GLU A 37 -13.25 2.00 -6.42
C GLU A 37 -13.62 3.23 -5.58
N LEU A 38 -13.61 3.09 -4.25
CA LEU A 38 -13.85 4.22 -3.36
C LEU A 38 -12.82 5.34 -3.56
N PHE A 39 -11.52 5.02 -3.56
CA PHE A 39 -10.46 6.02 -3.73
C PHE A 39 -10.50 6.67 -5.12
N GLU A 40 -10.78 5.90 -6.16
CA GLU A 40 -10.96 6.42 -7.51
C GLU A 40 -12.16 7.37 -7.60
N SER A 41 -13.28 7.04 -6.94
CA SER A 41 -14.48 7.89 -6.87
C SER A 41 -14.23 9.22 -6.14
N MET A 42 -13.28 9.23 -5.21
CA MET A 42 -12.79 10.44 -4.53
C MET A 42 -11.82 11.27 -5.38
N GLY A 43 -11.55 10.85 -6.63
CA GLY A 43 -10.65 11.53 -7.54
C GLY A 43 -9.17 11.33 -7.23
N ARG A 44 -8.80 10.26 -6.51
CA ARG A 44 -7.40 9.89 -6.32
C ARG A 44 -6.88 9.05 -7.48
N ASP A 45 -5.57 9.09 -7.70
CA ASP A 45 -4.88 8.05 -8.45
C ASP A 45 -4.69 6.85 -7.52
N VAL A 46 -4.86 5.64 -8.02
CA VAL A 46 -4.71 4.41 -7.23
C VAL A 46 -3.79 3.44 -7.96
N ILE A 47 -2.86 2.82 -7.22
CA ILE A 47 -2.11 1.64 -7.66
C ILE A 47 -2.18 0.57 -6.58
N VAL A 48 -2.11 -0.68 -7.00
CA VAL A 48 -2.07 -1.84 -6.12
C VAL A 48 -0.77 -2.61 -6.34
N GLU A 49 -0.06 -2.89 -5.26
CA GLU A 49 1.22 -3.60 -5.29
C GLU A 49 1.12 -4.87 -4.46
N ASN A 50 1.64 -5.98 -4.97
CA ASN A 50 1.64 -7.23 -4.23
C ASN A 50 2.48 -7.11 -2.96
N VAL A 51 1.98 -7.67 -1.85
CA VAL A 51 2.81 -7.78 -0.65
C VAL A 51 3.87 -8.85 -0.90
N ILE A 52 5.13 -8.42 -1.05
CA ILE A 52 6.26 -9.33 -1.13
C ILE A 52 6.60 -9.78 0.30
N ILE A 53 6.13 -10.98 0.66
CA ILE A 53 6.24 -11.60 1.99
C ILE A 53 7.71 -11.67 2.45
N GLU A 54 8.66 -11.77 1.51
CA GLU A 54 10.11 -11.83 1.77
C GLU A 54 10.68 -10.54 2.37
N ASN A 55 10.00 -9.40 2.20
CA ASN A 55 10.43 -8.09 2.72
C ASN A 55 9.76 -7.71 4.05
N LEU A 56 9.00 -8.62 4.69
CA LEU A 56 8.35 -8.32 5.96
C LEU A 56 9.39 -8.31 7.11
N PRO A 57 9.50 -7.21 7.89
CA PRO A 57 10.52 -7.07 8.94
C PRO A 57 10.43 -8.09 10.08
N ASN A 58 9.32 -8.81 10.21
CA ASN A 58 9.00 -9.61 11.40
C ASN A 58 9.29 -11.12 11.27
N GLY A 59 9.95 -11.55 10.20
CA GLY A 59 10.26 -12.99 10.01
C GLY A 59 8.99 -13.87 10.01
N ASP A 60 9.18 -15.18 10.17
CA ASP A 60 8.16 -16.22 9.93
C ASP A 60 6.81 -16.05 10.66
N SER A 61 6.75 -15.24 11.73
CA SER A 61 5.52 -15.02 12.51
C SER A 61 4.44 -14.20 11.79
N CYS A 62 4.81 -13.25 10.93
CA CYS A 62 3.84 -12.56 10.07
C CYS A 62 3.45 -13.40 8.86
N LYS A 63 4.29 -14.34 8.43
CA LYS A 63 4.02 -15.19 7.27
C LYS A 63 2.79 -16.06 7.48
N GLU A 64 2.55 -16.57 8.68
CA GLU A 64 1.36 -17.40 8.96
C GLU A 64 0.03 -16.65 8.73
N CYS A 65 -0.04 -15.35 9.04
CA CYS A 65 -1.22 -14.53 8.74
C CYS A 65 -1.43 -14.34 7.23
N PHE A 66 -0.35 -14.24 6.45
CA PHE A 66 -0.43 -14.12 4.98
C PHE A 66 -0.67 -15.48 4.30
N ILE A 67 -0.08 -16.56 4.80
CA ILE A 67 -0.23 -17.93 4.28
C ILE A 67 -1.64 -18.47 4.59
N SER A 68 -2.22 -18.11 5.74
CA SER A 68 -3.60 -18.48 6.08
C SER A 68 -4.65 -17.68 5.31
N CYS A 69 -4.30 -16.52 4.75
CA CYS A 69 -5.16 -15.80 3.83
C CYS A 69 -5.03 -16.46 2.45
N SER A 70 -6.04 -17.21 2.04
CA SER A 70 -6.08 -17.98 0.78
C SER A 70 -6.14 -17.13 -0.51
N GLY A 71 -5.64 -15.89 -0.48
CA GLY A 71 -5.68 -14.95 -1.60
C GLY A 71 -4.49 -14.01 -1.61
N GLU A 72 -4.16 -13.49 -2.79
CA GLU A 72 -3.10 -12.49 -2.97
C GLU A 72 -3.43 -11.22 -2.17
N VAL A 73 -2.67 -10.95 -1.11
CA VAL A 73 -2.79 -9.69 -0.38
C VAL A 73 -2.02 -8.62 -1.13
N LYS A 74 -2.70 -7.50 -1.42
CA LYS A 74 -2.13 -6.35 -2.13
C LYS A 74 -2.23 -5.11 -1.27
N THR A 75 -1.23 -4.24 -1.38
CA THR A 75 -1.18 -2.93 -0.74
C THR A 75 -1.74 -1.89 -1.69
N ILE A 76 -2.72 -1.13 -1.21
CA ILE A 76 -3.26 0.02 -1.93
C ILE A 76 -2.38 1.24 -1.66
N TRP A 77 -2.00 1.93 -2.72
CA TRP A 77 -1.32 3.22 -2.68
C TRP A 77 -2.19 4.24 -3.40
N THR A 78 -2.29 5.44 -2.84
CA THR A 78 -3.06 6.52 -3.46
C THR A 78 -2.22 7.76 -3.61
N ARG A 79 -2.56 8.59 -4.59
CA ARG A 79 -1.99 9.92 -4.74
C ARG A 79 -3.09 10.91 -5.07
N THR A 80 -2.99 12.10 -4.52
CA THR A 80 -3.88 13.19 -4.93
C THR A 80 -3.60 13.57 -6.38
N LYS A 81 -4.63 13.56 -7.23
CA LYS A 81 -4.53 14.19 -8.55
C LYS A 81 -4.28 15.67 -8.29
N ASN A 82 -3.18 16.20 -8.82
CA ASN A 82 -2.83 17.62 -8.70
C ASN A 82 -3.87 18.42 -9.48
N THR A 83 -5.02 18.67 -8.86
CA THR A 83 -6.04 19.57 -9.38
C THR A 83 -5.53 20.97 -9.05
N ASN A 84 -4.69 21.51 -9.94
CA ASN A 84 -4.47 22.94 -10.00
C ASN A 84 -5.83 23.61 -10.22
N LYS A 85 -6.53 23.92 -9.12
CA LYS A 85 -7.63 24.88 -9.11
C LYS A 85 -7.00 26.26 -9.30
N VAL A 86 -6.65 26.58 -10.54
CA VAL A 86 -6.54 27.98 -10.95
C VAL A 86 -7.97 28.40 -11.26
N THR A 87 -8.53 29.20 -10.36
CA THR A 87 -9.77 29.96 -10.59
C THR A 87 -9.43 31.17 -11.46
#